data_AF-A0A4Y4DHT7-F1
#
_entry.id   AF-A0A4Y4DHT7-F1
#
_cell.length_a   1.000
_cell.length_b   1.000
_cell.length_c   1.000
_cell.angle_alpha   90.00
_cell.angle_beta   90.00
_cell.angle_gamma   90.00
#
_symmetry.space_group_name_H-M   'P 1'
#
loop_
_entity.id
_entity.type
_entity.pdbx_description
1 polymer ?
#
loop_
_entity_poly.entity_id
_entity_poly.type
_entity_poly.pdbx_seq_one_letter_code
_entity_poly.pdbx_strand_id
1 'polypeptide(L)'
;MVRAAAAQKADIPELPAEPSSLREDFLVIFQSMAAQIHQPPGQLVRSLLAASLAQQAPSMAELSWGMGSNMMQAVASRAVSRGELQAAPAPLALRAPVDLFKQRFISHGQVEDEFIRQLVDQIAVPLWTAATRKE
;
A
#
# COMPACT_ATOMS: atom_id res chain seq x y z
N MET A 1 16.40 -18.60 -18.52
CA MET A 1 17.01 -17.61 -17.59
C MET A 1 15.99 -16.62 -17.02
N VAL A 2 14.79 -17.07 -16.59
CA VAL A 2 13.72 -16.17 -16.07
C VAL A 2 13.44 -16.42 -14.57
N ARG A 3 14.33 -17.13 -13.87
CA ARG A 3 14.14 -17.55 -12.47
C ARG A 3 14.79 -16.66 -11.41
N ALA A 4 15.39 -15.54 -11.79
CA ALA A 4 16.28 -14.80 -10.87
C ALA A 4 15.85 -13.36 -10.52
N ALA A 5 14.70 -12.85 -10.98
CA ALA A 5 14.38 -11.43 -10.82
C ALA A 5 13.34 -11.07 -9.74
N ALA A 6 12.64 -12.03 -9.12
CA ALA A 6 11.47 -11.70 -8.28
C ALA A 6 11.69 -11.90 -6.77
N ALA A 7 12.94 -11.88 -6.30
CA ALA A 7 13.28 -11.88 -4.88
C ALA A 7 14.07 -10.62 -4.49
N GLN A 8 13.88 -9.50 -5.21
CA GLN A 8 14.18 -8.22 -4.62
C GLN A 8 13.17 -8.03 -3.49
N LYS A 9 13.61 -8.35 -2.27
CA LYS A 9 12.96 -8.04 -1.01
C LYS A 9 12.71 -6.53 -1.05
N ALA A 10 11.56 -6.11 -1.52
CA ALA A 10 11.23 -4.70 -1.58
C ALA A 10 11.20 -4.24 -0.12
N ASP A 11 12.11 -3.33 0.24
CA ASP A 11 12.25 -2.84 1.60
C ASP A 11 10.90 -2.29 2.04
N ILE A 12 10.36 -2.88 3.11
CA ILE A 12 9.21 -2.31 3.78
C ILE A 12 9.67 -0.94 4.28
N PRO A 13 9.03 0.17 3.88
CA PRO A 13 9.41 1.46 4.38
C PRO A 13 9.35 1.47 5.90
N GLU A 14 10.41 1.98 6.51
CA GLU A 14 10.43 2.21 7.95
C GLU A 14 9.34 3.22 8.29
N LEU A 15 8.50 2.84 9.27
CA LEU A 15 7.52 3.76 9.83
C LEU A 15 8.24 4.88 10.59
N PRO A 16 7.62 6.07 10.71
CA PRO A 16 8.18 7.15 11.50
C PRO A 16 8.59 6.70 12.90
N ALA A 17 9.67 7.28 13.43
CA ALA A 17 10.00 7.11 14.84
C ALA A 17 8.84 7.59 15.71
N GLU A 18 8.57 6.92 16.83
CA GLU A 18 7.53 7.37 17.77
C GLU A 18 8.01 8.61 18.56
N PRO A 19 7.13 9.59 18.83
CA PRO A 19 5.68 9.58 18.58
C PRO A 19 5.29 9.88 17.11
N SER A 20 4.35 9.10 16.57
CA SER A 20 3.68 9.31 15.28
C SER A 20 2.18 9.06 15.40
N SER A 21 1.39 9.48 14.41
CA SER A 21 -0.05 9.23 14.29
C SER A 21 -0.38 8.21 13.19
N LEU A 22 -1.59 7.65 13.21
CA LEU A 22 -2.12 6.76 12.15
C LEU A 22 -2.03 7.44 10.78
N ARG A 23 -2.35 8.74 10.74
CA ARG A 23 -2.25 9.56 9.54
C ARG A 23 -0.82 9.64 9.01
N GLU A 24 0.16 9.93 9.87
CA GLU A 24 1.57 10.02 9.48
C GLU A 24 2.14 8.68 9.03
N ASP A 25 1.77 7.59 9.73
CA ASP A 25 2.16 6.23 9.34
C ASP A 25 1.65 5.91 7.93
N PHE A 26 0.40 6.27 7.61
CA PHE A 26 -0.15 6.12 6.25
C PHE A 26 0.59 6.96 5.20
N LEU A 27 0.84 8.24 5.49
CA LEU A 27 1.50 9.14 4.55
C LEU A 27 2.89 8.63 4.17
N VAL A 28 3.70 8.24 5.17
CA VAL A 28 5.05 7.71 4.91
C VAL A 28 5.00 6.43 4.07
N ILE A 29 4.08 5.52 4.38
CA ILE A 29 3.92 4.31 3.59
C ILE A 29 3.57 4.63 2.13
N PHE A 30 2.53 5.44 1.90
CA PHE A 30 2.07 5.69 0.53
C PHE A 30 3.07 6.54 -0.28
N GLN A 31 3.75 7.48 0.36
CA GLN A 31 4.82 8.26 -0.28
C GLN A 31 5.99 7.37 -0.66
N SER A 32 6.41 6.45 0.21
CA SER A 32 7.47 5.49 -0.13
C SER A 32 7.03 4.56 -1.27
N MET A 33 5.80 4.06 -1.24
CA MET A 33 5.26 3.25 -2.34
C MET A 33 5.25 4.02 -3.67
N ALA A 34 4.85 5.29 -3.67
CA ALA A 34 4.87 6.14 -4.85
C ALA A 34 6.31 6.37 -5.35
N ALA A 35 7.24 6.65 -4.44
CA ALA A 35 8.65 6.81 -4.79
C ALA A 35 9.23 5.55 -5.45
N GLN A 36 8.91 4.35 -4.93
CA GLN A 36 9.35 3.07 -5.51
C GLN A 36 8.79 2.82 -6.92
N ILE A 37 7.57 3.27 -7.18
CA ILE A 37 6.92 3.20 -8.50
C ILE A 37 7.62 4.07 -9.54
N HIS A 38 8.20 5.20 -9.13
CA HIS A 38 8.92 6.10 -10.04
C HIS A 38 10.36 5.64 -10.34
N GLN A 39 10.86 4.60 -9.65
CA GLN A 39 12.16 3.98 -9.92
C GLN A 39 12.07 2.94 -11.07
N PRO A 40 13.20 2.52 -11.69
CA PRO A 40 13.22 1.51 -12.76
C PRO A 40 12.37 0.24 -12.52
N PRO A 41 12.21 -0.27 -11.28
CA PRO A 41 11.28 -1.35 -10.96
C PRO A 41 9.81 -1.07 -11.27
N GLY A 42 9.32 0.17 -11.11
CA GLY A 42 7.93 0.51 -11.42
C GLY A 42 7.66 0.65 -12.92
N GLN A 43 8.68 1.00 -13.71
CA GLN A 43 8.62 0.88 -15.18
C GLN A 43 8.50 -0.59 -15.60
N LEU A 44 9.24 -1.50 -14.95
CA LEU A 44 9.12 -2.95 -15.20
C LEU A 44 7.71 -3.47 -14.92
N VAL A 45 7.03 -3.03 -13.84
CA VAL A 45 5.64 -3.43 -13.55
C VAL A 45 4.68 -3.01 -14.66
N ARG A 46 4.83 -1.79 -15.23
CA ARG A 46 4.04 -1.36 -16.39
C ARG A 46 4.33 -2.18 -17.65
N SER A 47 5.61 -2.50 -17.90
CA SER A 47 6.01 -3.37 -19.01
C SER A 47 5.44 -4.78 -18.86
N LEU A 48 5.36 -5.28 -17.63
CA LEU A 48 4.82 -6.60 -17.29
C LEU A 48 3.29 -6.64 -17.38
N LEU A 49 2.59 -5.56 -16.98
CA LEU A 49 1.16 -5.35 -17.19
C LEU A 49 0.82 -5.37 -18.70
N ALA A 50 1.61 -4.66 -19.50
CA ALA A 50 1.46 -4.69 -20.96
C ALA A 50 1.73 -6.08 -21.54
N ALA A 51 2.73 -6.81 -21.01
CA ALA A 51 3.06 -8.17 -21.44
C ALA A 51 2.05 -9.24 -20.95
N SER A 52 1.40 -9.05 -19.80
CA SER A 52 0.39 -9.99 -19.27
C SER A 52 -0.89 -9.98 -20.10
N LEU A 53 -1.26 -8.81 -20.64
CA LEU A 53 -2.34 -8.67 -21.62
C LEU A 53 -2.06 -9.44 -22.93
N ALA A 54 -0.78 -9.73 -23.23
CA ALA A 54 -0.34 -10.50 -24.40
C ALA A 54 -0.22 -12.03 -24.16
N GLN A 55 -0.81 -12.55 -23.07
CA GLN A 55 -0.94 -13.98 -22.72
C GLN A 55 0.35 -14.76 -22.32
N GLN A 56 1.43 -14.11 -21.87
CA GLN A 56 2.65 -14.85 -21.44
C GLN A 56 3.29 -14.39 -20.12
N ALA A 57 2.61 -13.59 -19.30
CA ALA A 57 3.17 -13.18 -18.01
C ALA A 57 2.49 -13.91 -16.83
N PRO A 58 3.18 -14.05 -15.69
CA PRO A 58 2.56 -14.51 -14.44
C PRO A 58 1.33 -13.66 -14.11
N SER A 59 0.40 -14.23 -13.34
CA SER A 59 -0.75 -13.46 -12.89
C SER A 59 -0.30 -12.24 -12.08
N MET A 60 -1.06 -11.15 -12.13
CA MET A 60 -0.82 -10.00 -11.24
C MET A 60 -0.79 -10.43 -9.77
N ALA A 61 -1.46 -11.53 -9.37
CA ALA A 61 -1.37 -12.04 -8.01
C ALA A 61 0.03 -12.57 -7.65
N GLU A 62 0.81 -13.07 -8.62
CA GLU A 62 2.15 -13.64 -8.43
C GLU A 62 3.25 -12.57 -8.50
N LEU A 63 3.04 -11.54 -9.33
CA LEU A 63 3.96 -10.41 -9.48
C LEU A 63 3.68 -9.30 -8.49
N SER A 64 2.42 -9.23 -8.03
CA SER A 64 1.92 -8.15 -7.24
C SER A 64 1.59 -8.58 -5.80
N TRP A 65 2.36 -8.04 -4.85
CA TRP A 65 1.77 -7.36 -3.71
C TRP A 65 1.21 -8.21 -2.56
N GLY A 66 1.94 -9.24 -2.13
CA GLY A 66 1.80 -9.81 -0.78
C GLY A 66 2.26 -8.88 0.35
N MET A 67 3.02 -7.81 0.04
CA MET A 67 3.57 -6.89 1.05
C MET A 67 2.55 -5.87 1.57
N GLY A 68 1.56 -5.48 0.76
CA GLY A 68 0.57 -4.48 1.14
C GLY A 68 -0.21 -4.89 2.39
N SER A 69 -0.57 -6.17 2.53
CA SER A 69 -1.26 -6.68 3.71
C SER A 69 -0.38 -6.69 4.96
N ASN A 70 0.92 -6.97 4.83
CA ASN A 70 1.85 -6.99 5.97
C ASN A 70 2.15 -5.56 6.45
N MET A 71 2.28 -4.62 5.52
CA MET A 71 2.46 -3.19 5.81
C MET A 71 1.24 -2.59 6.52
N MET A 72 0.03 -2.85 6.01
CA MET A 72 -1.20 -2.37 6.65
C MET A 72 -1.39 -2.98 8.05
N GLN A 73 -0.98 -4.23 8.26
CA GLN A 73 -0.97 -4.83 9.60
C GLN A 73 -0.03 -4.09 10.57
N ALA A 74 1.17 -3.71 10.13
CA ALA A 74 2.11 -2.95 10.97
C ALA A 74 1.55 -1.59 11.38
N VAL A 75 0.93 -0.85 10.44
CA VAL A 75 0.27 0.43 10.72
C VAL A 75 -0.88 0.23 11.70
N ALA A 76 -1.76 -0.75 11.46
CA ALA A 76 -2.89 -1.04 12.34
C ALA A 76 -2.42 -1.41 13.76
N SER A 77 -1.36 -2.23 13.87
CA SER A 77 -0.82 -2.64 15.16
C SER A 77 -0.29 -1.45 15.97
N ARG A 78 0.43 -0.52 15.34
CA ARG A 78 0.93 0.70 16.02
C ARG A 78 -0.19 1.65 16.40
N ALA A 79 -1.17 1.85 15.53
CA ALA A 79 -2.32 2.69 15.83
C ALA A 79 -3.16 2.11 16.99
N VAL A 80 -3.27 0.79 17.11
CA VAL A 80 -3.86 0.11 18.27
C VAL A 80 -3.02 0.32 19.53
N SER A 81 -1.70 0.16 19.47
CA SER A 81 -0.84 0.35 20.65
C SER A 81 -0.85 1.79 21.15
N ARG A 82 -1.11 2.77 20.27
CA ARG A 82 -1.30 4.19 20.62
C ARG A 82 -2.73 4.55 21.03
N GLY A 83 -3.69 3.63 20.91
CA GLY A 83 -5.10 3.87 21.22
C GLY A 83 -5.86 4.71 20.19
N GLU A 84 -5.28 4.94 19.00
CA GLU A 84 -5.97 5.61 17.88
C GLU A 84 -7.01 4.70 17.22
N LEU A 85 -6.85 3.37 17.35
CA LEU A 85 -7.81 2.35 16.95
C LEU A 85 -8.12 1.43 18.13
N GLN A 86 -9.37 0.98 18.25
CA GLN A 86 -9.77 0.04 19.32
C GLN A 86 -9.28 -1.39 19.06
N ALA A 87 -9.15 -1.76 17.79
CA ALA A 87 -8.67 -3.06 17.32
C ALA A 87 -8.14 -2.93 15.88
N ALA A 88 -7.49 -3.96 15.36
CA ALA A 88 -7.16 -3.99 13.95
C ALA A 88 -8.44 -4.03 13.08
N PRO A 89 -8.52 -3.27 11.98
CA PRO A 89 -9.66 -3.34 11.06
C PRO A 89 -9.86 -4.74 10.49
N ALA A 90 -11.10 -5.08 10.15
CA ALA A 90 -11.41 -6.34 9.46
C ALA A 90 -10.63 -6.43 8.12
N PRO A 91 -10.33 -7.64 7.62
CA PRO A 91 -9.42 -7.83 6.48
C PRO A 91 -9.74 -7.00 5.23
N LEU A 92 -11.02 -6.80 4.92
CA LEU A 92 -11.45 -5.98 3.78
C LEU A 92 -11.15 -4.48 3.99
N ALA A 93 -11.44 -3.95 5.19
CA ALA A 93 -11.16 -2.56 5.54
C ALA A 93 -9.64 -2.32 5.63
N LEU A 94 -8.90 -3.31 6.15
CA LEU A 94 -7.44 -3.28 6.25
C LEU A 94 -6.77 -3.14 4.88
N ARG A 95 -7.24 -3.87 3.86
CA ARG A 95 -6.65 -3.81 2.51
C ARG A 95 -7.13 -2.65 1.65
N ALA A 96 -8.29 -2.07 1.94
CA ALA A 96 -8.93 -1.08 1.07
C ALA A 96 -8.04 0.13 0.73
N PRO A 97 -7.30 0.76 1.67
CA PRO A 97 -6.42 1.88 1.35
C PRO A 97 -5.35 1.52 0.33
N VAL A 98 -4.67 0.37 0.53
CA VAL A 98 -3.62 -0.08 -0.38
C VAL A 98 -4.19 -0.48 -1.73
N ASP A 99 -5.39 -1.08 -1.78
CA ASP A 99 -6.06 -1.45 -3.02
C ASP A 99 -6.46 -0.23 -3.87
N LEU A 100 -6.96 0.84 -3.25
CA LEU A 100 -7.26 2.11 -3.93
C LEU A 100 -6.00 2.78 -4.46
N PHE A 101 -4.90 2.76 -3.70
CA PHE A 101 -3.60 3.25 -4.18
C PHE A 101 -3.15 2.51 -5.45
N LYS A 102 -3.25 1.17 -5.50
CA LYS A 102 -2.89 0.41 -6.71
C LYS A 102 -3.79 0.76 -7.86
N GLN A 103 -5.09 0.86 -7.62
CA GLN A 103 -6.03 1.20 -8.68
C GLN A 103 -5.68 2.55 -9.31
N ARG A 104 -5.37 3.57 -8.50
CA ARG A 104 -4.89 4.87 -9.01
C ARG A 104 -3.64 4.71 -9.86
N PHE A 105 -2.65 3.95 -9.37
CA PHE A 105 -1.45 3.67 -10.12
C PHE A 105 -1.73 2.89 -11.41
N ILE A 106 -2.58 1.86 -11.42
CA ILE A 106 -2.86 1.09 -12.63
C ILE A 106 -3.56 1.97 -13.67
N SER A 107 -4.51 2.81 -13.23
CA SER A 107 -5.32 3.63 -14.13
C SER A 107 -4.61 4.87 -14.68
N HIS A 108 -3.73 5.51 -13.90
CA HIS A 108 -3.07 6.76 -14.29
C HIS A 108 -1.53 6.63 -14.39
N GLY A 109 -0.98 5.58 -13.78
CA GLY A 109 0.44 5.23 -13.63
C GLY A 109 1.38 6.32 -13.17
N GLN A 110 0.82 7.22 -12.38
CA GLN A 110 1.50 7.96 -11.35
C GLN A 110 0.57 8.09 -10.14
N VAL A 111 1.16 8.29 -8.97
CA VAL A 111 0.43 8.62 -7.76
C VAL A 111 1.05 9.87 -7.17
N GLU A 112 0.32 10.99 -7.25
CA GLU A 112 0.78 12.30 -6.79
C GLU A 112 0.54 12.48 -5.29
N ASP A 113 1.38 13.28 -4.63
CA ASP A 113 1.26 13.57 -3.20
C ASP A 113 -0.11 14.12 -2.79
N GLU A 114 -0.74 14.88 -3.69
CA GLU A 114 -2.10 15.39 -3.48
C GLU A 114 -3.11 14.25 -3.36
N PHE A 115 -3.06 13.27 -4.27
CA PHE A 115 -3.91 12.10 -4.20
C PHE A 115 -3.63 11.28 -2.93
N ILE A 116 -2.36 11.14 -2.54
CA ILE A 116 -2.00 10.42 -1.30
C ILE A 116 -2.65 11.11 -0.10
N ARG A 117 -2.55 12.43 0.01
CA ARG A 117 -3.18 13.19 1.10
C ARG A 117 -4.71 12.99 1.10
N GLN A 118 -5.36 13.05 -0.06
CA GLN A 118 -6.80 12.82 -0.17
C GLN A 118 -7.18 11.37 0.22
N LEU A 119 -6.44 10.38 -0.26
CA LEU A 119 -6.64 8.97 0.09
C LEU A 119 -6.55 8.76 1.60
N VAL A 120 -5.54 9.36 2.26
CA VAL A 120 -5.34 9.21 3.70
C VAL A 120 -6.44 9.92 4.49
N ASP A 121 -6.67 11.20 4.19
CA ASP A 121 -7.51 12.08 5.00
C ASP A 121 -9.00 11.82 4.78
N GLN A 122 -9.41 11.47 3.56
CA GLN A 122 -10.82 11.30 3.21
C GLN A 122 -11.27 9.84 3.29
N ILE A 123 -10.34 8.88 3.15
CA ILE A 123 -10.69 7.45 3.06
C ILE A 123 -10.01 6.63 4.14
N ALA A 124 -8.67 6.55 4.17
CA ALA A 124 -7.97 5.54 4.96
C ALA A 124 -8.18 5.72 6.47
N VAL A 125 -7.93 6.94 6.98
CA VAL A 125 -8.13 7.26 8.41
C VAL A 125 -9.61 7.15 8.79
N PRO A 126 -10.56 7.83 8.10
CA PRO A 126 -11.98 7.69 8.43
C PRO A 126 -12.48 6.25 8.39
N LEU A 127 -12.08 5.46 7.38
CA LEU A 127 -12.49 4.07 7.24
C LEU A 127 -12.00 3.22 8.42
N TRP A 128 -10.73 3.31 8.79
CA TRP A 128 -10.17 2.49 9.88
C TRP A 128 -10.70 2.92 11.25
N THR A 129 -10.85 4.22 11.48
CA THR A 129 -11.45 4.72 12.73
C THR A 129 -12.92 4.34 12.85
N ALA A 130 -13.70 4.41 11.76
CA ALA A 130 -15.10 4.01 11.77
C ALA A 130 -15.26 2.49 11.92
N ALA A 131 -14.47 1.69 11.20
CA ALA A 131 -14.55 0.23 11.21
C ALA A 131 -14.16 -0.42 12.55
N THR A 132 -13.55 0.35 13.46
CA THR A 132 -13.07 -0.15 14.76
C THR A 132 -13.86 0.41 15.94
N ARG A 133 -14.82 1.31 15.72
CA ARG A 133 -15.70 1.82 16.78
C ARG A 133 -16.76 0.78 17.12
N LYS A 134 -16.90 0.41 18.39
CA LYS A 134 -18.09 -0.29 18.88
C LYS A 134 -19.31 0.63 18.86
N GLU A 135 -20.43 0.14 18.32
CA GLU A 135 -21.75 0.76 18.48
C GLU A 135 -22.17 0.86 19.96
#